data_AF-A0A525ICG1-F1
#
_entry.id   AF-A0A525ICG1-F1
#
_cell.length_a   1.000
_cell.length_b   1.000
_cell.length_c   1.000
_cell.angle_alpha   90.00
_cell.angle_beta   90.00
_cell.angle_gamma   90.00
#
_symmetry.space_group_name_H-M   'P 1'
#
loop_
_entity.id
_entity.type
_entity.pdbx_description
1 polymer ?
#
loop_
_entity_poly.entity_id
_entity_poly.type
_entity_poly.pdbx_seq_one_letter_code
_entity_poly.pdbx_strand_id
1 'polypeptide(L)'
;MTGAGMQMQAAGGGHVAYADFKNSAFPYRGAIPADTDNNGQSRPFLDVSVDGRLAHSSPRGGTLWEDTTYNDRRVLFAAGADFDPNRSGVIIVYFHGNQTILARDVVDRQQTVRQLAQSNLNAVMVAPQLAVDAQDSSAGNFWRPGAFAQFLDEAETKLGELYPNAGRAAFRRMPVIVVAYSGGYMPAAYSLVQGGAGDRIRGVILLDALYGESDKFARWIESAHGGAFFISAFSSSSHDQNAALRDQLQRDGVRVDNGLPDALRAGVVAFVDSGDVKHEDFVNVAWTNDPLTDVLSRVDR
;
A
#
# COMPACT_ATOMS: atom_id res chain seq x y z
N MET A 1 21.03 -10.99 -21.87
CA MET A 1 21.59 -11.36 -20.55
C MET A 1 20.54 -12.17 -19.83
N THR A 2 20.80 -13.45 -19.60
CA THR A 2 19.94 -14.33 -18.78
C THR A 2 19.85 -13.73 -17.39
N GLY A 3 18.66 -13.22 -17.02
CA GLY A 3 18.45 -12.58 -15.73
C GLY A 3 18.82 -13.53 -14.61
N ALA A 4 19.60 -13.03 -13.65
CA ALA A 4 19.73 -13.71 -12.37
C ALA A 4 18.30 -13.98 -11.86
N GLY A 5 17.96 -15.26 -11.67
CA GLY A 5 16.64 -15.63 -11.18
C GLY A 5 16.31 -14.86 -9.91
N MET A 6 15.05 -14.51 -9.73
CA MET A 6 14.58 -13.90 -8.49
C MET A 6 14.95 -14.80 -7.32
N GLN A 7 15.80 -14.32 -6.40
CA GLN A 7 16.30 -15.12 -5.29
C GLN A 7 15.78 -14.56 -3.97
N MET A 8 15.23 -15.46 -3.14
CA MET A 8 14.85 -15.17 -1.76
C MET A 8 16.11 -15.05 -0.89
N GLN A 9 16.21 -13.98 -0.13
CA GLN A 9 17.29 -13.70 0.83
C GLN A 9 16.68 -13.62 2.23
N ALA A 10 17.37 -14.13 3.25
CA ALA A 10 16.89 -14.03 4.61
C ALA A 10 16.93 -12.57 5.11
N ALA A 11 15.86 -12.09 5.72
CA ALA A 11 15.79 -10.78 6.35
C ALA A 11 14.73 -10.77 7.46
N GLY A 12 15.05 -10.25 8.64
CA GLY A 12 14.07 -10.00 9.70
C GLY A 12 13.29 -11.22 10.23
N GLY A 13 13.78 -12.45 10.08
CA GLY A 13 13.00 -13.66 10.43
C GLY A 13 12.05 -14.16 9.33
N GLY A 14 12.17 -13.59 8.13
CA GLY A 14 11.52 -14.04 6.91
C GLY A 14 12.47 -14.02 5.72
N HIS A 15 11.87 -13.93 4.54
CA HIS A 15 12.57 -13.91 3.27
C HIS A 15 12.12 -12.73 2.42
N VAL A 16 13.06 -12.13 1.70
CA VAL A 16 12.82 -11.05 0.75
C VAL A 16 13.35 -11.37 -0.64
N ALA A 17 12.66 -10.89 -1.66
CA ALA A 17 13.14 -10.88 -3.04
C ALA A 17 12.74 -9.57 -3.72
N TYR A 18 13.47 -9.21 -4.77
CA TYR A 18 13.17 -8.03 -5.58
C TYR A 18 13.00 -8.44 -7.04
N ALA A 19 12.03 -7.83 -7.73
CA ALA A 19 11.89 -7.96 -9.16
C ALA A 19 11.38 -6.68 -9.80
N ASP A 20 11.80 -6.43 -11.04
CA ASP A 20 11.26 -5.35 -11.84
C ASP A 20 9.91 -5.73 -12.43
N PHE A 21 8.95 -4.82 -12.33
CA PHE A 21 7.62 -5.00 -12.90
C PHE A 21 7.41 -4.14 -14.14
N LYS A 22 6.70 -4.68 -15.12
CA LYS A 22 6.16 -3.90 -16.23
C LYS A 22 5.00 -3.01 -15.76
N ASN A 23 4.23 -3.45 -14.78
CA ASN A 23 3.07 -2.74 -14.25
C ASN A 23 3.32 -2.11 -12.86
N SER A 24 4.58 -1.71 -12.57
CA SER A 24 4.95 -0.93 -11.38
C SER A 24 4.32 0.46 -11.34
N ALA A 25 4.36 1.14 -10.19
CA ALA A 25 3.90 2.52 -10.05
C ALA A 25 4.61 3.45 -11.05
N PHE A 26 5.94 3.32 -11.18
CA PHE A 26 6.77 4.13 -12.06
C PHE A 26 7.63 3.25 -12.98
N PRO A 27 8.06 3.76 -14.15
CA PRO A 27 7.79 5.09 -14.72
C PRO A 27 6.35 5.31 -15.17
N TYR A 28 5.92 6.57 -15.12
CA TYR A 28 4.61 7.03 -15.55
C TYR A 28 4.73 8.34 -16.32
N ARG A 29 4.09 8.42 -17.49
CA ARG A 29 4.08 9.61 -18.36
C ARG A 29 2.68 10.09 -18.72
N GLY A 30 1.66 9.59 -18.00
CA GLY A 30 0.27 9.96 -18.26
C GLY A 30 -0.12 11.25 -17.56
N ALA A 31 -1.43 11.45 -17.40
CA ALA A 31 -1.99 12.59 -16.70
C ALA A 31 -2.28 12.27 -15.23
N ILE A 32 -2.13 13.27 -14.37
CA ILE A 32 -2.73 13.27 -13.04
C ILE A 32 -4.24 13.47 -13.25
N PRO A 33 -5.10 12.60 -12.68
CA PRO A 33 -6.53 12.76 -12.82
C PRO A 33 -7.04 14.06 -12.20
N ALA A 34 -8.23 14.49 -12.65
CA ALA A 34 -8.98 15.53 -11.97
C ALA A 34 -9.67 14.92 -10.74
N ASP A 35 -9.33 15.39 -9.55
CA ASP A 35 -9.97 15.02 -8.29
C ASP A 35 -10.06 16.23 -7.33
N THR A 36 -10.60 15.99 -6.14
CA THR A 36 -10.75 17.00 -5.09
C THR A 36 -9.42 17.57 -4.62
N ASP A 37 -8.34 16.79 -4.69
CA ASP A 37 -7.03 17.13 -4.16
C ASP A 37 -6.17 17.86 -5.22
N ASN A 38 -6.56 17.78 -6.50
CA ASN A 38 -5.92 18.42 -7.66
C ASN A 38 -6.81 19.50 -8.32
N ASN A 39 -7.56 20.26 -7.51
CA ASN A 39 -8.41 21.39 -7.94
C ASN A 39 -9.41 21.05 -9.06
N GLY A 40 -9.78 19.78 -9.23
CA GLY A 40 -10.67 19.30 -10.29
C GLY A 40 -10.10 19.42 -11.71
N GLN A 41 -8.77 19.55 -11.89
CA GLN A 41 -8.15 19.69 -13.21
C GLN A 41 -7.17 18.57 -13.52
N SER A 42 -7.33 17.92 -14.68
CA SER A 42 -6.34 16.98 -15.15
C SER A 42 -5.15 17.71 -15.78
N ARG A 43 -3.94 17.23 -15.50
CA ARG A 43 -2.69 17.81 -16.01
C ARG A 43 -1.65 16.72 -16.30
N PRO A 44 -0.68 16.96 -17.20
CA PRO A 44 0.45 16.04 -17.38
C PRO A 44 1.17 15.78 -16.04
N PHE A 45 1.57 14.54 -15.78
CA PHE A 45 2.39 14.23 -14.62
C PHE A 45 3.81 14.80 -14.78
N LEU A 46 4.48 14.51 -15.89
CA LEU A 46 5.75 15.16 -16.22
C LEU A 46 5.46 16.50 -16.89
N ASP A 47 5.44 17.57 -16.10
CA ASP A 47 5.07 18.93 -16.48
C ASP A 47 6.26 19.88 -16.63
N VAL A 48 7.48 19.41 -16.32
CA VAL A 48 8.73 20.15 -16.50
C VAL A 48 9.60 19.46 -17.54
N SER A 49 10.16 20.26 -18.45
CA SER A 49 11.16 19.81 -19.43
C SER A 49 12.32 20.78 -19.48
N VAL A 50 13.53 20.30 -19.19
CA VAL A 50 14.78 21.07 -19.25
C VAL A 50 15.83 20.24 -19.97
N ASP A 51 16.39 20.77 -21.06
CA ASP A 51 17.43 20.12 -21.87
C ASP A 51 17.12 18.66 -22.27
N GLY A 52 15.84 18.36 -22.54
CA GLY A 52 15.36 17.02 -22.91
C GLY A 52 15.14 16.05 -21.74
N ARG A 53 15.40 16.47 -20.50
CA ARG A 53 15.05 15.74 -19.27
C ARG A 53 13.64 16.12 -18.84
N LEU A 54 12.86 15.11 -18.43
CA LEU A 54 11.50 15.28 -17.94
C LEU A 54 11.45 15.22 -16.42
N ALA A 55 10.60 16.06 -15.83
CA ALA A 55 10.39 16.14 -14.39
C ALA A 55 8.93 16.45 -14.04
N HIS A 56 8.58 16.20 -12.78
CA HIS A 56 7.32 16.55 -12.16
C HIS A 56 7.53 17.70 -11.16
N SER A 57 6.65 18.69 -11.19
CA SER A 57 6.51 19.72 -10.16
C SER A 57 5.68 19.20 -9.00
N SER A 58 6.37 18.73 -7.97
CA SER A 58 5.79 18.26 -6.72
C SER A 58 5.52 19.41 -5.75
N PRO A 59 4.32 19.53 -5.17
CA PRO A 59 4.00 20.59 -4.20
C PRO A 59 4.94 20.60 -2.98
N ARG A 60 5.44 19.43 -2.57
CA ARG A 60 6.33 19.26 -1.42
C ARG A 60 7.77 18.98 -1.83
N GLY A 61 7.97 18.20 -2.88
CA GLY A 61 9.31 17.80 -3.34
C GLY A 61 10.00 18.76 -4.32
N GLY A 62 9.35 19.84 -4.75
CA GLY A 62 9.91 20.72 -5.78
C GLY A 62 9.99 20.03 -7.15
N THR A 63 11.07 20.26 -7.91
CA THR A 63 11.26 19.61 -9.22
C THR A 63 11.92 18.24 -9.06
N LEU A 64 11.15 17.18 -9.32
CA LEU A 64 11.59 15.79 -9.20
C LEU A 64 11.74 15.14 -10.58
N TRP A 65 12.88 14.53 -10.85
CA TRP A 65 13.23 14.08 -12.20
C TRP A 65 12.79 12.64 -12.48
N GLU A 66 12.29 12.40 -13.69
CA GLU A 66 11.90 11.05 -14.12
C GLU A 66 13.05 10.05 -13.98
N ASP A 67 14.25 10.45 -14.41
CA ASP A 67 15.44 9.60 -14.49
C ASP A 67 16.08 9.28 -13.14
N THR A 68 15.63 9.88 -12.03
CA THR A 68 16.14 9.61 -10.67
C THR A 68 15.05 9.23 -9.68
N THR A 69 13.85 9.80 -9.80
CA THR A 69 12.77 9.68 -8.82
C THR A 69 11.66 8.75 -9.28
N TYR A 70 11.40 8.71 -10.59
CA TYR A 70 10.28 7.98 -11.19
C TYR A 70 10.74 6.94 -12.22
N ASN A 71 11.93 6.36 -12.03
CA ASN A 71 12.52 5.37 -12.95
C ASN A 71 12.52 3.94 -12.37
N ASP A 72 12.23 3.77 -11.09
CA ASP A 72 12.39 2.50 -10.40
C ASP A 72 11.16 1.62 -10.52
N ARG A 73 11.37 0.43 -11.09
CA ARG A 73 10.32 -0.56 -11.35
C ARG A 73 10.30 -1.68 -10.31
N ARG A 74 11.21 -1.63 -9.34
CA ARG A 74 11.40 -2.71 -8.38
C ARG A 74 10.19 -2.85 -7.49
N VAL A 75 9.87 -4.10 -7.22
CA VAL A 75 8.86 -4.54 -6.26
C VAL A 75 9.54 -5.48 -5.29
N LEU A 76 9.34 -5.23 -4.00
CA LEU A 76 9.74 -6.13 -2.92
C LEU A 76 8.67 -7.19 -2.73
N PHE A 77 9.10 -8.44 -2.71
CA PHE A 77 8.34 -9.56 -2.14
C PHE A 77 8.90 -9.86 -0.76
N ALA A 78 8.04 -10.02 0.24
CA ALA A 78 8.46 -10.45 1.56
C ALA A 78 7.48 -11.44 2.17
N ALA A 79 7.97 -12.46 2.86
CA ALA A 79 7.13 -13.43 3.58
C ALA A 79 7.82 -13.90 4.86
N GLY A 80 7.04 -14.32 5.86
CA GLY A 80 7.59 -15.02 7.03
C GLY A 80 8.28 -16.32 6.64
N ALA A 81 9.23 -16.79 7.45
CA ALA A 81 9.95 -18.05 7.18
C ALA A 81 9.02 -19.28 7.17
N ASP A 82 7.86 -19.18 7.81
CA ASP A 82 6.82 -20.21 7.91
C ASP A 82 5.68 -20.04 6.89
N PHE A 83 5.79 -19.06 5.97
CA PHE A 83 4.81 -18.86 4.92
C PHE A 83 4.65 -20.11 4.05
N ASP A 84 3.40 -20.58 3.92
CA ASP A 84 3.06 -21.73 3.10
C ASP A 84 2.04 -21.32 2.02
N PRO A 85 2.45 -21.21 0.75
CA PRO A 85 1.57 -20.82 -0.35
C PRO A 85 0.53 -21.90 -0.71
N ASN A 86 0.60 -23.11 -0.14
CA ASN A 86 -0.39 -24.17 -0.35
C ASN A 86 -1.53 -24.14 0.68
N ARG A 87 -1.42 -23.29 1.71
CA ARG A 87 -2.47 -23.05 2.70
C ARG A 87 -3.25 -21.79 2.36
N SER A 88 -4.46 -21.65 2.92
CA SER A 88 -5.18 -20.38 2.88
C SER A 88 -4.30 -19.27 3.42
N GLY A 89 -4.23 -18.17 2.69
CA GLY A 89 -3.36 -17.04 3.00
C GLY A 89 -3.78 -15.80 2.24
N VAL A 90 -3.08 -14.70 2.48
CA VAL A 90 -3.44 -13.38 1.92
C VAL A 90 -2.24 -12.75 1.22
N ILE A 91 -2.52 -11.92 0.21
CA ILE A 91 -1.53 -11.00 -0.35
C ILE A 91 -1.68 -9.67 0.37
N ILE A 92 -0.60 -9.17 0.94
CA ILE A 92 -0.53 -7.81 1.48
C ILE A 92 0.11 -6.93 0.42
N VAL A 93 -0.61 -5.95 -0.11
CA VAL A 93 0.03 -4.89 -0.91
C VAL A 93 0.38 -3.73 0.02
N TYR A 94 1.68 -3.48 0.18
CA TYR A 94 2.19 -2.44 1.07
C TYR A 94 2.64 -1.21 0.28
N PHE A 95 1.88 -0.12 0.37
CA PHE A 95 2.24 1.18 -0.18
C PHE A 95 2.99 2.00 0.88
N HIS A 96 4.28 2.22 0.64
CA HIS A 96 5.15 2.91 1.57
C HIS A 96 4.97 4.44 1.54
N GLY A 97 5.56 5.13 2.52
CA GLY A 97 5.53 6.58 2.63
C GLY A 97 6.50 7.30 1.70
N ASN A 98 6.50 8.63 1.78
CA ASN A 98 7.49 9.46 1.09
C ASN A 98 8.92 9.16 1.59
N GLN A 99 9.94 9.63 0.87
CA GLN A 99 11.36 9.52 1.26
C GLN A 99 11.77 8.07 1.59
N THR A 100 11.31 7.13 0.75
CA THR A 100 11.51 5.70 0.98
C THR A 100 12.26 5.06 -0.16
N ILE A 101 13.25 4.24 0.20
CA ILE A 101 13.86 3.22 -0.64
C ILE A 101 13.49 1.86 -0.02
N LEU A 102 12.95 0.92 -0.82
CA LEU A 102 12.42 -0.35 -0.30
C LEU A 102 13.35 -1.07 0.70
N ALA A 103 14.63 -1.26 0.35
CA ALA A 103 15.58 -1.93 1.22
C ALA A 103 15.86 -1.13 2.51
N ARG A 104 16.17 0.17 2.37
CA ARG A 104 16.54 1.03 3.49
C ARG A 104 15.40 1.20 4.49
N ASP A 105 14.19 1.45 4.00
CA ASP A 105 13.10 1.89 4.86
C ASP A 105 12.08 0.80 5.12
N VAL A 106 11.61 0.09 4.10
CA VAL A 106 10.56 -0.95 4.28
C VAL A 106 11.15 -2.18 4.97
N VAL A 107 12.35 -2.61 4.57
CA VAL A 107 13.03 -3.77 5.18
C VAL A 107 13.79 -3.38 6.45
N ASP A 108 14.73 -2.43 6.39
CA ASP A 108 15.65 -2.19 7.51
C ASP A 108 15.07 -1.28 8.60
N ARG A 109 14.55 -0.10 8.24
CA ARG A 109 14.05 0.90 9.22
C ARG A 109 12.73 0.49 9.86
N GLN A 110 11.72 0.21 9.03
CA GLN A 110 10.36 -0.12 9.45
C GLN A 110 10.24 -1.60 9.87
N GLN A 111 11.22 -2.43 9.50
CA GLN A 111 11.25 -3.85 9.87
C GLN A 111 9.98 -4.60 9.48
N THR A 112 9.33 -4.22 8.38
CA THR A 112 8.02 -4.77 7.99
C THR A 112 8.06 -6.28 7.78
N VAL A 113 9.19 -6.83 7.33
CA VAL A 113 9.41 -8.28 7.17
C VAL A 113 9.36 -8.99 8.52
N ARG A 114 10.01 -8.41 9.54
CA ARG A 114 9.99 -8.93 10.91
C ARG A 114 8.59 -8.85 11.50
N GLN A 115 7.92 -7.71 11.31
CA GLN A 115 6.57 -7.52 11.83
C GLN A 115 5.57 -8.47 11.18
N LEU A 116 5.68 -8.68 9.86
CA LEU A 116 4.89 -9.67 9.13
C LEU A 116 5.12 -11.09 9.68
N ALA A 117 6.38 -11.51 9.82
CA ALA A 117 6.72 -12.83 10.34
C ALA A 117 6.18 -13.05 11.77
N GLN A 118 6.19 -12.02 12.61
CA GLN A 118 5.71 -12.10 13.99
C GLN A 118 4.18 -12.04 14.13
N SER A 119 3.46 -11.61 13.09
CA SER A 119 1.99 -11.56 13.10
C SER A 119 1.33 -12.94 13.11
N ASN A 120 2.08 -13.99 12.73
CA ASN A 120 1.56 -15.35 12.48
C ASN A 120 0.44 -15.41 11.43
N LEU A 121 0.30 -14.39 10.58
CA LEU A 121 -0.60 -14.42 9.44
C LEU A 121 0.10 -15.13 8.27
N ASN A 122 -0.55 -16.13 7.67
CA ASN A 122 -0.01 -16.78 6.46
C ASN A 122 -0.14 -15.82 5.27
N ALA A 123 0.86 -14.98 5.07
CA ALA A 123 0.80 -13.87 4.12
C ALA A 123 2.10 -13.68 3.36
N VAL A 124 1.95 -13.15 2.14
CA VAL A 124 3.06 -12.63 1.35
C VAL A 124 2.82 -11.14 1.06
N MET A 125 3.80 -10.32 1.35
CA MET A 125 3.81 -8.89 1.08
C MET A 125 4.39 -8.61 -0.30
N VAL A 126 3.75 -7.69 -1.01
CA VAL A 126 4.15 -7.14 -2.31
C VAL A 126 4.19 -5.62 -2.16
N ALA A 127 5.38 -5.02 -2.19
CA ALA A 127 5.56 -3.59 -2.00
C ALA A 127 6.22 -2.97 -3.25
N PRO A 128 5.48 -2.21 -4.07
CA PRO A 128 6.09 -1.50 -5.19
C PRO A 128 6.92 -0.33 -4.67
N GLN A 129 8.06 -0.07 -5.32
CA GLN A 129 8.74 1.21 -5.17
C GLN A 129 7.84 2.30 -5.77
N LEU A 130 7.51 3.30 -4.96
CA LEU A 130 6.86 4.54 -5.38
C LEU A 130 7.95 5.56 -5.76
N ALA A 131 7.69 6.87 -5.63
CA ALA A 131 8.70 7.89 -5.87
C ALA A 131 9.95 7.63 -5.01
N VAL A 132 11.10 7.39 -5.64
CA VAL A 132 12.33 6.98 -4.96
C VAL A 132 12.83 8.13 -4.12
N ASP A 133 12.91 7.90 -2.81
CA ASP A 133 13.50 8.82 -1.83
C ASP A 133 13.03 10.28 -1.97
N ALA A 134 11.75 10.47 -2.30
CA ALA A 134 11.20 11.80 -2.61
C ALA A 134 9.97 12.14 -1.77
N GLN A 135 9.76 13.44 -1.54
CA GLN A 135 8.60 13.95 -0.83
C GLN A 135 7.36 14.03 -1.74
N ASP A 136 7.00 12.92 -2.35
CA ASP A 136 5.97 12.83 -3.38
C ASP A 136 5.11 11.57 -3.23
N SER A 137 3.80 11.76 -3.21
CA SER A 137 2.82 10.69 -2.98
C SER A 137 2.13 10.23 -4.27
N SER A 138 2.62 10.65 -5.45
CA SER A 138 1.98 10.36 -6.73
C SER A 138 1.74 8.85 -6.94
N ALA A 139 0.54 8.51 -7.40
CA ALA A 139 0.15 7.11 -7.62
C ALA A 139 0.77 6.49 -8.89
N GLY A 140 1.28 7.32 -9.81
CA GLY A 140 1.88 6.87 -11.06
C GLY A 140 0.89 6.05 -11.89
N ASN A 141 1.31 4.86 -12.35
CA ASN A 141 0.44 3.96 -13.12
C ASN A 141 -0.86 3.57 -12.39
N PHE A 142 -0.94 3.64 -11.05
CA PHE A 142 -2.18 3.33 -10.34
C PHE A 142 -3.30 4.36 -10.59
N TRP A 143 -2.99 5.53 -11.16
CA TRP A 143 -4.00 6.44 -11.73
C TRP A 143 -4.68 5.92 -13.00
N ARG A 144 -4.21 4.83 -13.61
CA ARG A 144 -4.83 4.26 -14.80
C ARG A 144 -5.90 3.23 -14.41
N PRO A 145 -7.07 3.25 -15.07
CA PRO A 145 -8.08 2.21 -14.87
C PRO A 145 -7.50 0.80 -15.07
N GLY A 146 -7.74 -0.09 -14.11
CA GLY A 146 -7.31 -1.49 -14.16
C GLY A 146 -5.83 -1.74 -13.89
N ALA A 147 -5.03 -0.71 -13.61
CA ALA A 147 -3.58 -0.88 -13.44
C ALA A 147 -3.22 -1.68 -12.18
N PHE A 148 -3.97 -1.56 -11.09
CA PHE A 148 -3.74 -2.37 -9.89
C PHE A 148 -4.00 -3.86 -10.13
N ALA A 149 -5.03 -4.20 -10.92
CA ALA A 149 -5.28 -5.57 -11.33
C ALA A 149 -4.14 -6.13 -12.20
N GLN A 150 -3.59 -5.31 -13.11
CA GLN A 150 -2.42 -5.68 -13.92
C GLN A 150 -1.15 -5.88 -13.05
N PHE A 151 -0.97 -5.03 -12.03
CA PHE A 151 0.09 -5.18 -11.04
C PHE A 151 -0.04 -6.49 -10.26
N LEU A 152 -1.24 -6.82 -9.76
CA LEU A 152 -1.50 -8.08 -9.07
C LEU A 152 -1.28 -9.30 -9.97
N ASP A 153 -1.71 -9.23 -11.23
CA ASP A 153 -1.51 -10.32 -12.21
C ASP A 153 -0.02 -10.64 -12.43
N GLU A 154 0.80 -9.59 -12.54
CA GLU A 154 2.25 -9.72 -12.64
C GLU A 154 2.86 -10.23 -11.32
N ALA A 155 2.39 -9.73 -10.16
CA ALA A 155 2.83 -10.19 -8.85
C ALA A 155 2.56 -11.70 -8.66
N GLU A 156 1.38 -12.19 -9.01
CA GLU A 156 1.06 -13.62 -8.93
C GLU A 156 1.94 -14.47 -9.84
N THR A 157 2.27 -13.96 -11.02
CA THR A 157 3.19 -14.65 -11.95
C THR A 157 4.56 -14.77 -11.32
N LYS A 158 5.08 -13.68 -10.75
CA LYS A 158 6.38 -13.64 -10.06
C LYS A 158 6.42 -14.46 -8.78
N LEU A 159 5.34 -14.45 -8.00
CA LEU A 159 5.19 -15.32 -6.84
C LEU A 159 5.13 -16.80 -7.25
N GLY A 160 4.50 -17.12 -8.37
CA GLY A 160 4.51 -18.47 -8.94
C GLY A 160 5.91 -18.93 -9.36
N GLU A 161 6.77 -18.03 -9.82
CA GLU A 161 8.19 -18.29 -10.10
C GLU A 161 9.00 -18.52 -8.82
N LEU A 162 8.73 -17.74 -7.76
CA LEU A 162 9.38 -17.89 -6.44
C LEU A 162 8.95 -19.15 -5.68
N TYR A 163 7.69 -19.56 -5.85
CA TYR A 163 7.07 -20.71 -5.18
C TYR A 163 6.52 -21.72 -6.20
N PRO A 164 7.40 -22.42 -6.94
CA PRO A 164 7.00 -23.25 -8.09
C PRO A 164 6.07 -24.41 -7.72
N ASN A 165 6.14 -24.91 -6.48
CA ASN A 165 5.26 -25.98 -6.01
C ASN A 165 3.78 -25.54 -5.86
N ALA A 166 3.54 -24.26 -5.58
CA ALA A 166 2.18 -23.71 -5.49
C ALA A 166 1.72 -23.11 -6.83
N GLY A 167 2.64 -22.45 -7.54
CA GLY A 167 2.40 -21.80 -8.82
C GLY A 167 1.47 -20.58 -8.75
N ARG A 168 1.31 -19.89 -9.89
CA ARG A 168 0.52 -18.65 -9.99
C ARG A 168 -0.92 -18.79 -9.48
N ALA A 169 -1.56 -19.94 -9.74
CA ALA A 169 -2.96 -20.16 -9.42
C ALA A 169 -3.25 -20.11 -7.90
N ALA A 170 -2.29 -20.49 -7.06
CA ALA A 170 -2.43 -20.39 -5.61
C ALA A 170 -2.59 -18.92 -5.18
N PHE A 171 -1.68 -18.06 -5.65
CA PHE A 171 -1.69 -16.64 -5.35
C PHE A 171 -2.93 -15.93 -5.88
N ARG A 172 -3.35 -16.22 -7.12
CA ARG A 172 -4.55 -15.60 -7.74
C ARG A 172 -5.84 -15.73 -6.93
N ARG A 173 -5.95 -16.76 -6.08
CA ARG A 173 -7.13 -16.97 -5.22
C ARG A 173 -7.04 -16.27 -3.87
N MET A 174 -5.84 -15.87 -3.45
CA MET A 174 -5.66 -15.20 -2.15
C MET A 174 -6.38 -13.85 -2.16
N PRO A 175 -7.15 -13.51 -1.12
CA PRO A 175 -7.66 -12.15 -0.96
C PRO A 175 -6.50 -11.17 -0.77
N VAL A 176 -6.76 -9.90 -1.05
CA VAL A 176 -5.80 -8.80 -0.95
C VAL A 176 -6.13 -7.93 0.25
N ILE A 177 -5.12 -7.62 1.05
CA ILE A 177 -5.16 -6.57 2.07
C ILE A 177 -4.25 -5.45 1.60
N VAL A 178 -4.77 -4.24 1.49
CA VAL A 178 -3.97 -3.05 1.18
C VAL A 178 -3.54 -2.41 2.48
N VAL A 179 -2.23 -2.25 2.66
CA VAL A 179 -1.63 -1.49 3.76
C VAL A 179 -1.01 -0.25 3.16
N ALA A 180 -1.32 0.93 3.70
CA ALA A 180 -0.73 2.18 3.27
C ALA A 180 -0.14 2.93 4.46
N TYR A 181 1.10 3.39 4.33
CA TYR A 181 1.75 4.26 5.30
C TYR A 181 2.03 5.63 4.69
N SER A 182 1.72 6.70 5.42
CA SER A 182 2.04 8.08 5.02
C SER A 182 1.57 8.39 3.59
N GLY A 183 2.49 8.81 2.70
CA GLY A 183 2.24 9.06 1.27
C GLY A 183 1.65 7.89 0.47
N GLY A 184 1.69 6.67 1.00
CA GLY A 184 1.09 5.49 0.37
C GLY A 184 -0.44 5.54 0.22
N TYR A 185 -1.11 6.51 0.86
CA TYR A 185 -2.57 6.67 0.77
C TYR A 185 -3.07 6.92 -0.65
N MET A 186 -2.31 7.67 -1.45
CA MET A 186 -2.71 8.08 -2.78
C MET A 186 -2.73 6.90 -3.77
N PRO A 187 -1.68 6.06 -3.91
CA PRO A 187 -1.78 4.84 -4.69
C PRO A 187 -2.79 3.85 -4.12
N ALA A 188 -2.99 3.79 -2.79
CA ALA A 188 -4.04 2.98 -2.18
C ALA A 188 -5.43 3.42 -2.63
N ALA A 189 -5.78 4.70 -2.46
CA ALA A 189 -7.08 5.27 -2.82
C ALA A 189 -7.44 4.99 -4.30
N TYR A 190 -6.49 5.22 -5.20
CA TYR A 190 -6.66 4.98 -6.63
C TYR A 190 -6.75 3.48 -6.97
N SER A 191 -6.02 2.63 -6.28
CA SER A 191 -6.13 1.18 -6.41
C SER A 191 -7.52 0.65 -6.00
N LEU A 192 -8.16 1.28 -5.00
CA LEU A 192 -9.47 0.87 -4.50
C LEU A 192 -10.60 1.18 -5.49
N VAL A 193 -10.67 2.39 -6.03
CA VAL A 193 -11.85 2.84 -6.80
C VAL A 193 -11.77 2.58 -8.31
N GLN A 194 -10.57 2.45 -8.86
CA GLN A 194 -10.37 2.28 -10.30
C GLN A 194 -9.28 1.25 -10.64
N GLY A 195 -8.69 0.61 -9.63
CA GLY A 195 -7.63 -0.37 -9.83
C GLY A 195 -8.09 -1.68 -10.47
N GLY A 196 -9.39 -1.96 -10.52
CA GLY A 196 -9.96 -3.12 -11.22
C GLY A 196 -9.86 -4.46 -10.46
N ALA A 197 -9.58 -4.41 -9.15
CA ALA A 197 -9.48 -5.61 -8.30
C ALA A 197 -10.37 -5.55 -7.05
N GLY A 198 -11.41 -4.68 -7.06
CA GLY A 198 -12.24 -4.36 -5.89
C GLY A 198 -12.77 -5.59 -5.14
N ASP A 199 -13.36 -6.55 -5.86
CA ASP A 199 -13.95 -7.78 -5.28
C ASP A 199 -12.93 -8.64 -4.50
N ARG A 200 -11.64 -8.47 -4.79
CA ARG A 200 -10.56 -9.23 -4.18
C ARG A 200 -9.91 -8.49 -3.01
N ILE A 201 -10.11 -7.19 -2.90
CA ILE A 201 -9.61 -6.40 -1.76
C ILE A 201 -10.57 -6.61 -0.60
N ARG A 202 -10.11 -7.33 0.42
CA ARG A 202 -10.92 -7.71 1.60
C ARG A 202 -10.54 -6.97 2.87
N GLY A 203 -9.49 -6.14 2.82
CA GLY A 203 -9.03 -5.33 3.93
C GLY A 203 -8.25 -4.11 3.48
N VAL A 204 -8.43 -2.99 4.17
CA VAL A 204 -7.60 -1.79 4.06
C VAL A 204 -7.11 -1.39 5.44
N ILE A 205 -5.80 -1.16 5.56
CA ILE A 205 -5.13 -0.72 6.78
C ILE A 205 -4.37 0.56 6.45
N LEU A 206 -4.78 1.68 7.02
CA LEU A 206 -4.05 2.94 6.94
C LEU A 206 -3.24 3.13 8.21
N LEU A 207 -1.94 3.37 8.05
CA LEU A 207 -0.99 3.69 9.11
C LEU A 207 -0.58 5.15 8.93
N ASP A 208 -1.23 6.05 9.67
CA ASP A 208 -1.05 7.50 9.63
C ASP A 208 -0.93 8.03 8.19
N ALA A 209 -1.90 7.65 7.35
CA ALA A 209 -1.81 7.82 5.91
C ALA A 209 -2.92 8.69 5.32
N LEU A 210 -4.08 8.81 5.97
CA LEU A 210 -5.25 9.48 5.38
C LEU A 210 -5.06 11.01 5.31
N TYR A 211 -4.32 11.50 4.31
CA TYR A 211 -4.07 12.93 4.10
C TYR A 211 -5.00 13.58 3.07
N GLY A 212 -5.72 12.76 2.30
CA GLY A 212 -6.59 13.17 1.22
C GLY A 212 -7.30 11.98 0.61
N GLU A 213 -7.99 12.19 -0.51
CA GLU A 213 -8.75 11.15 -1.23
C GLU A 213 -9.81 10.43 -0.36
N SER A 214 -10.31 11.09 0.71
CA SER A 214 -11.26 10.48 1.64
C SER A 214 -12.54 10.00 0.95
N ASP A 215 -12.97 10.65 -0.13
CA ASP A 215 -14.10 10.23 -0.95
C ASP A 215 -13.90 8.83 -1.54
N LYS A 216 -12.66 8.47 -1.90
CA LYS A 216 -12.33 7.18 -2.51
C LYS A 216 -12.38 6.06 -1.48
N PHE A 217 -11.86 6.33 -0.28
CA PHE A 217 -11.97 5.39 0.83
C PHE A 217 -13.42 5.19 1.26
N ALA A 218 -14.20 6.27 1.42
CA ALA A 218 -15.63 6.19 1.74
C ALA A 218 -16.39 5.35 0.71
N ARG A 219 -16.25 5.68 -0.59
CA ARG A 219 -16.89 4.93 -1.68
C ARG A 219 -16.52 3.46 -1.68
N TRP A 220 -15.25 3.13 -1.43
CA TRP A 220 -14.82 1.73 -1.35
C TRP A 220 -15.48 1.02 -0.17
N ILE A 221 -15.47 1.61 1.04
CA ILE A 221 -16.10 1.05 2.25
C ILE A 221 -17.59 0.77 2.01
N GLU A 222 -18.30 1.73 1.43
CA GLU A 222 -19.73 1.61 1.11
C GLU A 222 -19.99 0.52 0.06
N SER A 223 -19.21 0.52 -1.02
CA SER A 223 -19.35 -0.46 -2.11
C SER A 223 -19.01 -1.89 -1.69
N ALA A 224 -18.17 -2.06 -0.66
CA ALA A 224 -17.86 -3.37 -0.13
C ALA A 224 -19.07 -4.02 0.56
N HIS A 225 -20.11 -3.25 0.91
CA HIS A 225 -21.35 -3.74 1.53
C HIS A 225 -21.11 -4.68 2.73
N GLY A 226 -20.13 -4.34 3.58
CA GLY A 226 -19.74 -5.16 4.73
C GLY A 226 -18.95 -6.43 4.38
N GLY A 227 -18.56 -6.62 3.12
CA GLY A 227 -17.73 -7.74 2.65
C GLY A 227 -16.25 -7.59 2.96
N ALA A 228 -15.78 -6.41 3.38
CA ALA A 228 -14.37 -6.14 3.70
C ALA A 228 -14.24 -5.45 5.07
N PHE A 229 -13.01 -5.31 5.56
CA PHE A 229 -12.71 -4.48 6.72
C PHE A 229 -11.91 -3.22 6.34
N PHE A 230 -12.07 -2.17 7.13
CA PHE A 230 -11.29 -0.94 7.06
C PHE A 230 -10.79 -0.57 8.45
N ILE A 231 -9.51 -0.25 8.56
CA ILE A 231 -8.94 0.37 9.75
C ILE A 231 -8.04 1.54 9.35
N SER A 232 -8.22 2.66 10.03
CA SER A 232 -7.31 3.79 9.94
C SER A 232 -6.77 4.12 11.32
N ALA A 233 -5.49 3.85 11.53
CA ALA A 233 -4.77 4.29 12.71
C ALA A 233 -4.01 5.57 12.39
N PHE A 234 -4.07 6.57 13.26
CA PHE A 234 -3.55 7.90 12.95
C PHE A 234 -2.92 8.57 14.16
N SER A 235 -2.00 9.49 13.88
CA SER A 235 -1.46 10.45 14.85
C SER A 235 -2.16 11.81 14.68
N SER A 236 -1.67 12.82 15.40
CA SER A 236 -2.05 14.22 15.18
C SER A 236 -1.87 14.68 13.71
N SER A 237 -0.97 14.04 12.94
CA SER A 237 -0.65 14.46 11.57
C SER A 237 -1.80 14.28 10.57
N SER A 238 -2.68 13.30 10.79
CA SER A 238 -3.82 13.00 9.92
C SER A 238 -5.16 13.00 10.67
N HIS A 239 -5.19 13.60 11.87
CA HIS A 239 -6.35 13.61 12.76
C HIS A 239 -7.62 14.17 12.09
N ASP A 240 -7.53 15.34 11.46
CA ASP A 240 -8.70 16.04 10.94
C ASP A 240 -9.36 15.30 9.77
N GLN A 241 -8.55 14.70 8.89
CA GLN A 241 -9.04 13.88 7.78
C GLN A 241 -9.69 12.59 8.28
N ASN A 242 -9.14 11.97 9.33
CA ASN A 242 -9.74 10.80 9.97
C ASN A 242 -11.07 11.14 10.65
N ALA A 243 -11.13 12.25 11.38
CA ALA A 243 -12.37 12.73 11.99
C ALA A 243 -13.42 13.02 10.92
N ALA A 244 -13.05 13.70 9.82
CA ALA A 244 -13.96 14.01 8.73
C ALA A 244 -14.51 12.76 8.03
N LEU A 245 -13.65 11.77 7.72
CA LEU A 245 -14.08 10.51 7.11
C LEU A 245 -14.97 9.70 8.06
N ARG A 246 -14.60 9.60 9.34
CA ARG A 246 -15.43 8.93 10.35
C ARG A 246 -16.82 9.54 10.42
N ASP A 247 -16.89 10.87 10.53
CA ASP A 247 -18.15 11.59 10.66
C ASP A 247 -18.99 11.47 9.38
N GLN A 248 -18.36 11.42 8.20
CA GLN A 248 -19.05 11.11 6.93
C GLN A 248 -19.66 9.71 6.97
N LEU A 249 -18.85 8.69 7.24
CA LEU A 249 -19.31 7.29 7.28
C LEU A 249 -20.47 7.08 8.26
N GLN A 250 -20.42 7.71 9.43
CA GLN A 250 -21.51 7.66 10.41
C GLN A 250 -22.80 8.32 9.89
N ARG A 251 -22.70 9.47 9.20
CA ARG A 251 -23.86 10.11 8.55
C ARG A 251 -24.46 9.22 7.46
N ASP A 252 -23.61 8.48 6.76
CA ASP A 252 -24.01 7.55 5.69
C ASP A 252 -24.49 6.18 6.24
N GLY A 253 -24.60 6.04 7.56
CA GLY A 253 -25.16 4.87 8.22
C GLY A 253 -24.18 3.70 8.38
N VAL A 254 -22.89 3.91 8.11
CA VAL A 254 -21.84 2.92 8.35
C VAL A 254 -21.53 2.88 9.84
N ARG A 255 -21.60 1.69 10.45
CA ARG A 255 -21.14 1.50 11.82
C ARG A 255 -19.63 1.66 11.88
N VAL A 256 -19.17 2.53 12.77
CA VAL A 256 -17.75 2.77 13.01
C VAL A 256 -17.41 2.48 14.47
N ASP A 257 -16.34 1.71 14.68
CA ASP A 257 -15.76 1.46 15.99
C ASP A 257 -14.60 2.43 16.27
N ASN A 258 -14.46 2.87 17.53
CA ASN A 258 -13.34 3.69 17.97
C ASN A 258 -12.34 2.80 18.73
N GLY A 259 -11.07 2.86 18.35
CA GLY A 259 -10.02 2.00 18.89
C GLY A 259 -9.81 0.72 18.09
N LEU A 260 -8.75 -0.01 18.44
CA LEU A 260 -8.33 -1.21 17.72
C LEU A 260 -9.28 -2.39 18.01
N PRO A 261 -9.92 -2.99 17.00
CA PRO A 261 -10.80 -4.14 17.19
C PRO A 261 -10.04 -5.40 17.63
N ASP A 262 -10.70 -6.31 18.35
CA ASP A 262 -10.12 -7.61 18.74
C ASP A 262 -9.87 -8.53 17.54
N ALA A 263 -10.68 -8.42 16.49
CA ALA A 263 -10.55 -9.16 15.24
C ALA A 263 -10.95 -8.28 14.04
N LEU A 264 -10.18 -8.35 12.96
CA LEU A 264 -10.44 -7.70 11.68
C LEU A 264 -11.11 -8.68 10.74
N ARG A 265 -12.42 -8.52 10.59
CA ARG A 265 -13.28 -9.35 9.74
C ARG A 265 -14.22 -8.47 8.92
N ALA A 266 -14.85 -9.06 7.92
CA ALA A 266 -15.82 -8.38 7.06
C ALA A 266 -16.85 -7.58 7.88
N GLY A 267 -17.04 -6.30 7.54
CA GLY A 267 -17.94 -5.37 8.21
C GLY A 267 -17.30 -4.51 9.31
N VAL A 268 -16.06 -4.79 9.70
CA VAL A 268 -15.32 -3.94 10.66
C VAL A 268 -14.87 -2.66 9.96
N VAL A 269 -15.24 -1.51 10.52
CA VAL A 269 -14.73 -0.19 10.13
C VAL A 269 -14.28 0.50 11.41
N ALA A 270 -12.98 0.75 11.55
CA ALA A 270 -12.41 1.23 12.80
C ALA A 270 -11.43 2.39 12.61
N PHE A 271 -11.42 3.30 13.59
CA PHE A 271 -10.51 4.44 13.65
C PHE A 271 -9.74 4.41 14.96
N VAL A 272 -8.41 4.37 14.88
CA VAL A 272 -7.52 4.22 16.03
C VAL A 272 -6.68 5.48 16.20
N ASP A 273 -7.12 6.34 17.10
CA ASP A 273 -6.33 7.49 17.53
C ASP A 273 -5.14 6.99 18.38
N SER A 274 -3.93 7.19 17.87
CA SER A 274 -2.69 6.80 18.55
C SER A 274 -2.08 7.95 19.36
N GLY A 275 -2.73 9.11 19.39
CA GLY A 275 -2.28 10.29 20.11
C GLY A 275 -1.05 10.97 19.50
N ASP A 276 -0.23 11.58 20.36
CA ASP A 276 0.97 12.34 19.97
C ASP A 276 2.17 11.41 19.69
N VAL A 277 2.06 10.67 18.59
CA VAL A 277 3.09 9.78 18.07
C VAL A 277 3.82 10.46 16.91
N LYS A 278 5.14 10.30 16.83
CA LYS A 278 5.92 10.77 15.69
C LYS A 278 5.54 10.03 14.41
N HIS A 279 5.08 10.79 13.43
CA HIS A 279 4.71 10.27 12.11
C HIS A 279 5.78 9.36 11.47
N GLU A 280 7.05 9.76 11.51
CA GLU A 280 8.16 9.03 10.86
C GLU A 280 8.41 7.64 11.44
N ASP A 281 8.05 7.46 12.73
CA ASP A 281 8.23 6.25 13.51
C ASP A 281 6.93 5.42 13.58
N PHE A 282 5.82 5.87 12.96
CA PHE A 282 4.49 5.30 13.19
C PHE A 282 4.37 3.81 12.85
N VAL A 283 5.19 3.30 11.92
CA VAL A 283 5.23 1.86 11.59
C VAL A 283 6.04 1.05 12.61
N ASN A 284 6.89 1.69 13.39
CA ASN A 284 7.69 1.07 14.45
C ASN A 284 7.02 1.19 15.83
N VAL A 285 6.46 2.36 16.14
CA VAL A 285 5.81 2.68 17.42
C VAL A 285 4.60 3.57 17.16
N ALA A 286 3.41 3.11 17.55
CA ALA A 286 2.18 3.89 17.58
C ALA A 286 1.39 3.60 18.86
N TRP A 287 0.19 3.02 18.76
CA TRP A 287 -0.56 2.52 19.92
C TRP A 287 0.13 1.32 20.62
N THR A 288 1.10 0.72 19.94
CA THR A 288 1.93 -0.39 20.41
C THR A 288 3.33 -0.28 19.78
N ASN A 289 4.27 -1.07 20.29
CA ASN A 289 5.47 -1.40 19.54
C ASN A 289 5.10 -2.41 18.44
N ASP A 290 5.66 -2.23 17.26
CA ASP A 290 5.35 -3.01 16.05
C ASP A 290 3.85 -3.03 15.66
N PRO A 291 3.26 -1.87 15.33
CA PRO A 291 1.85 -1.77 14.93
C PRO A 291 1.43 -2.70 13.80
N LEU A 292 2.32 -2.98 12.83
CA LEU A 292 2.02 -3.88 11.72
C LEU A 292 1.87 -5.33 12.20
N THR A 293 2.66 -5.77 13.19
CA THR A 293 2.50 -7.09 13.83
C THR A 293 1.13 -7.22 14.46
N ASP A 294 0.77 -6.26 15.31
CA ASP A 294 -0.47 -6.29 16.11
C ASP A 294 -1.71 -6.27 15.20
N VAL A 295 -1.77 -5.34 14.25
CA VAL A 295 -2.93 -5.24 13.34
C VAL A 295 -3.08 -6.48 12.45
N LEU A 296 -1.98 -7.03 11.92
CA LEU A 296 -2.05 -8.23 11.07
C LEU A 296 -2.39 -9.49 11.86
N SER A 297 -1.99 -9.58 13.14
CA SER A 297 -2.33 -10.73 14.00
C SER A 297 -3.83 -10.87 14.26
N ARG A 298 -4.59 -9.78 14.06
CA ARG A 298 -6.04 -9.70 14.27
C ARG A 298 -6.84 -10.01 13.01
N VAL A 299 -6.20 -10.13 11.86
CA VAL A 299 -6.87 -10.51 10.61
C VAL A 299 -7.47 -11.90 10.77
N ASP A 300 -8.78 -11.99 10.61
CA ASP A 300 -9.51 -13.25 10.73
C ASP A 300 -9.03 -14.24 9.65
N ARG A 301 -8.89 -15.51 10.03
CA ARG A 301 -8.22 -16.54 9.22
C ARG A 301 -9.20 -17.38 8.40
#